data_AF-A0A0M4DAV2-F1
#
_entry.id   AF-A0A0M4DAV2-F1
#
_cell.length_a   1.000
_cell.length_b   1.000
_cell.length_c   1.000
_cell.angle_alpha   90.00
_cell.angle_beta   90.00
_cell.angle_gamma   90.00
#
_symmetry.space_group_name_H-M   'P 1'
#
loop_
_entity.id
_entity.type
_entity.pdbx_description
1 polymer ?
#
loop_
_entity_poly.entity_id
_entity_poly.type
_entity_poly.pdbx_seq_one_letter_code
_entity_poly.pdbx_strand_id
1 'polypeptide(L)'
;MAEDGNGTTAGKTAPAVQGFMALPGRTEDRREPFYRSLADVVRILGLDVAHEPDPGDRRTWERHARAALREACRRGIDLPEEAFGALVEAGVRDLDPSFNRQFVEPAVNAFGHVRVQAALLGYLRTGTDPERAGAARAWYWSALPLRQPLVRAQDPNAAVRADPDDGPAVRAEWREAALREFVGNEDLDVRRCILPGLPLRKSAYPPELHDLVDAAVATARSHPDSYIRHRVEHQVCD
;
A
#
# COMPACT_ATOMS: atom_id res chain seq x y z
N MET A 1 26.13 11.76 61.29
CA MET A 1 26.36 13.18 60.93
C MET A 1 27.08 13.14 59.59
N ALA A 2 26.35 13.34 58.49
CA ALA A 2 26.28 14.62 57.74
C ALA A 2 27.63 14.91 57.06
N GLU A 3 27.77 15.19 55.77
CA GLU A 3 26.88 15.53 54.64
C GLU A 3 27.72 15.33 53.34
N ASP A 4 27.05 15.39 52.18
CA ASP A 4 27.52 15.73 50.82
C ASP A 4 26.87 14.76 49.82
N GLY A 5 25.90 15.13 48.99
CA GLY A 5 25.65 16.43 48.37
C GLY A 5 26.23 16.44 46.96
N ASN A 6 25.56 15.81 45.99
CA ASN A 6 25.74 16.20 44.59
C ASN A 6 24.50 15.89 43.76
N GLY A 7 23.81 16.94 43.32
CA GLY A 7 22.71 16.86 42.37
C GLY A 7 23.24 16.65 40.95
N THR A 8 22.49 15.91 40.13
CA THR A 8 22.70 15.89 38.68
C THR A 8 21.38 15.53 37.98
N THR A 9 20.78 16.59 37.43
CA THR A 9 20.03 16.69 36.16
C THR A 9 18.90 15.73 35.81
N ALA A 10 17.73 16.35 35.65
CA ALA A 10 16.63 16.02 34.74
C ALA A 10 16.99 15.07 33.58
N GLY A 11 16.61 13.80 33.74
CA GLY A 11 16.48 12.85 32.64
C GLY A 11 15.20 13.14 31.85
N LYS A 12 15.34 13.91 30.77
CA LYS A 12 14.33 14.14 29.74
C LYS A 12 13.90 12.77 29.18
N THR A 13 12.74 12.26 29.58
CA THR A 13 12.15 11.05 28.97
C THR A 13 11.89 11.32 27.50
N ALA A 14 12.68 10.67 26.64
CA ALA A 14 12.43 10.61 25.22
C ALA A 14 11.07 9.96 24.97
N PRO A 15 10.26 10.45 24.01
CA PRO A 15 9.01 9.80 23.67
C PRO A 15 9.32 8.42 23.10
N ALA A 16 8.60 7.41 23.61
CA ALA A 16 8.69 6.04 23.14
C ALA A 16 8.41 5.99 21.64
N VAL A 17 9.36 5.43 20.89
CA VAL A 17 9.20 5.15 19.46
C VAL A 17 8.01 4.21 19.30
N GLN A 18 6.93 4.74 18.74
CA GLN A 18 5.68 4.04 18.46
C GLN A 18 6.00 2.91 17.47
N GLY A 19 6.08 1.68 17.99
CA GLY A 19 6.36 0.49 17.19
C GLY A 19 5.25 0.27 16.17
N PHE A 20 5.57 0.44 14.89
CA PHE A 20 4.71 0.07 13.77
C PHE A 20 4.45 -1.45 13.82
N MET A 21 3.23 -1.85 14.15
CA MET A 21 2.83 -3.26 14.02
C MET A 21 2.73 -3.62 12.53
N ALA A 22 3.53 -4.59 12.11
CA ALA A 22 3.44 -5.21 10.80
C ALA A 22 2.04 -5.83 10.61
N LEU A 23 1.45 -5.63 9.43
CA LEU A 23 0.16 -6.22 9.06
C LEU A 23 0.29 -7.76 9.03
N PRO A 24 -0.66 -8.53 9.60
CA PRO A 24 -0.53 -9.99 9.72
C PRO A 24 -0.64 -10.73 8.36
N GLY A 25 0.00 -11.90 8.27
CA GLY A 25 0.02 -12.78 7.09
C GLY A 25 -1.30 -13.55 6.83
N ARG A 26 -1.48 -14.00 5.57
CA ARG A 26 -2.77 -14.46 4.96
C ARG A 26 -3.03 -15.98 5.03
N THR A 27 -4.28 -16.37 4.75
CA THR A 27 -4.89 -17.72 4.90
C THR A 27 -5.02 -18.59 3.63
N GLU A 28 -4.77 -18.08 2.41
CA GLU A 28 -4.84 -18.87 1.15
C GLU A 28 -3.50 -18.87 0.40
N ASP A 29 -3.23 -19.93 -0.37
CA ASP A 29 -2.02 -20.05 -1.22
C ASP A 29 -2.12 -19.14 -2.46
N ARG A 30 -1.90 -17.85 -2.22
CA ARG A 30 -1.94 -16.76 -3.21
C ARG A 30 -0.59 -16.52 -3.89
N ARG A 31 0.35 -17.48 -3.77
CA ARG A 31 1.72 -17.36 -4.27
C ARG A 31 1.80 -17.44 -5.79
N GLU A 32 1.00 -18.30 -6.40
CA GLU A 32 1.07 -18.53 -7.85
C GLU A 32 0.70 -17.28 -8.66
N PRO A 33 -0.42 -16.56 -8.38
CA PRO A 33 -0.72 -15.32 -9.09
C PRO A 33 0.35 -14.25 -8.88
N PHE A 34 0.93 -14.16 -7.69
CA PHE A 34 2.03 -13.23 -7.42
C PHE A 34 3.29 -13.57 -8.22
N TYR A 35 3.69 -14.84 -8.27
CA TYR A 35 4.87 -15.25 -9.03
C TYR A 35 4.73 -14.99 -10.52
N ARG A 36 3.52 -15.15 -11.09
CA ARG A 36 3.25 -14.76 -12.48
C ARG A 36 3.42 -13.25 -12.69
N SER A 37 2.83 -12.42 -11.85
CA SER A 37 2.98 -10.97 -11.97
C SER A 37 4.44 -10.51 -11.79
N LEU A 38 5.21 -11.17 -10.92
CA LEU A 38 6.64 -10.89 -10.77
C LEU A 38 7.46 -11.34 -11.99
N ALA A 39 7.11 -12.47 -12.61
CA ALA A 39 7.75 -12.96 -13.83
C ALA A 39 7.51 -11.99 -15.00
N ASP A 40 6.29 -11.43 -15.09
CA ASP A 40 5.98 -10.39 -16.07
C ASP A 40 6.83 -9.12 -15.87
N VAL A 41 7.02 -8.68 -14.62
CA VAL A 41 7.93 -7.55 -14.32
C VAL A 41 9.36 -7.87 -14.77
N VAL A 42 9.88 -9.05 -14.45
CA VAL A 42 11.23 -9.48 -14.88
C VAL A 42 11.36 -9.44 -16.40
N ARG A 43 10.40 -10.04 -17.10
CA ARG A 43 10.40 -10.16 -18.56
C ARG A 43 10.27 -8.80 -19.26
N ILE A 44 9.33 -7.96 -18.83
CA ILE A 44 9.08 -6.66 -19.45
C ILE A 44 10.27 -5.72 -19.26
N LEU A 45 10.91 -5.77 -18.09
CA LEU A 45 12.05 -4.90 -17.78
C LEU A 45 13.40 -5.49 -18.19
N GLY A 46 13.45 -6.73 -18.69
CA GLY A 46 14.69 -7.41 -19.05
C GLY A 46 15.66 -7.49 -17.87
N LEU A 47 15.15 -7.78 -16.67
CA LEU A 47 16.00 -7.86 -15.47
C LEU A 47 16.98 -9.03 -15.58
N ASP A 48 18.20 -8.85 -15.06
CA ASP A 48 19.27 -9.86 -15.08
C ASP A 48 19.03 -10.98 -14.04
N VAL A 49 17.94 -11.71 -14.23
CA VAL A 49 17.50 -12.89 -13.49
C VAL A 49 16.73 -13.82 -14.43
N ALA A 50 16.58 -15.09 -14.06
CA ALA A 50 15.71 -15.99 -14.82
C ALA A 50 14.28 -15.42 -14.92
N HIS A 51 13.63 -15.61 -16.06
CA HIS A 51 12.29 -15.06 -16.32
C HIS A 51 11.21 -15.69 -15.44
N GLU A 52 11.40 -16.96 -15.07
CA GLU A 52 10.48 -17.72 -14.24
C GLU A 52 11.24 -18.47 -13.14
N PRO A 53 10.60 -18.73 -11.99
CA PRO A 53 11.22 -19.51 -10.93
C PRO A 53 11.22 -21.00 -11.27
N ASP A 54 12.32 -21.69 -10.95
CA ASP A 54 12.29 -23.14 -10.84
C ASP A 54 11.28 -23.55 -9.73
N PRO A 55 10.46 -24.60 -9.94
CA PRO A 55 9.45 -25.03 -8.96
C PRO A 55 10.02 -25.29 -7.56
N GLY A 56 11.28 -25.71 -7.47
CA GLY A 56 11.98 -25.98 -6.21
C GLY A 56 12.62 -24.77 -5.53
N ASP A 57 12.73 -23.60 -6.21
CA ASP A 57 13.52 -22.46 -5.71
C ASP A 57 12.83 -21.10 -5.82
N ARG A 58 11.49 -21.10 -5.82
CA ARG A 58 10.65 -19.89 -5.98
C ARG A 58 10.99 -18.75 -5.03
N ARG A 59 11.35 -19.04 -3.78
CA ARG A 59 11.70 -18.01 -2.78
C ARG A 59 13.04 -17.34 -3.06
N THR A 60 14.03 -18.09 -3.53
CA THR A 60 15.34 -17.52 -3.87
C THR A 60 15.24 -16.71 -5.14
N TRP A 61 14.52 -17.22 -6.13
CA TRP A 61 14.18 -16.49 -7.34
C TRP A 61 13.47 -15.17 -7.03
N GLU A 62 12.47 -15.17 -6.15
CA GLU A 62 11.77 -13.94 -5.74
C GLU A 62 12.73 -12.90 -5.15
N ARG A 63 13.63 -13.32 -4.24
CA ARG A 63 14.63 -12.41 -3.65
C ARG A 63 15.55 -11.82 -4.73
N HIS A 64 15.99 -12.63 -5.68
CA HIS A 64 16.84 -12.17 -6.78
C HIS A 64 16.10 -11.20 -7.71
N ALA A 65 14.86 -11.52 -8.10
CA ALA A 65 14.04 -10.65 -8.95
C ALA A 65 13.80 -9.27 -8.28
N ARG A 66 13.46 -9.27 -6.99
CA ARG A 66 13.31 -8.02 -6.20
C ARG A 66 14.62 -7.24 -6.10
N ALA A 67 15.75 -7.93 -5.90
CA ALA A 67 17.06 -7.29 -5.84
C ALA A 67 17.44 -6.68 -7.20
N ALA A 68 17.19 -7.38 -8.30
CA ALA A 68 17.45 -6.91 -9.65
C ALA A 68 16.59 -5.69 -10.00
N LEU A 69 15.29 -5.70 -9.68
CA LEU A 69 14.41 -4.55 -9.86
C LEU A 69 14.92 -3.33 -9.07
N ARG A 70 15.24 -3.53 -7.79
CA ARG A 70 15.76 -2.46 -6.93
C ARG A 70 17.05 -1.87 -7.49
N GLU A 71 17.95 -2.71 -7.97
CA GLU A 71 19.22 -2.28 -8.55
C GLU A 71 19.00 -1.52 -9.86
N ALA A 72 18.09 -1.99 -10.72
CA ALA A 72 17.71 -1.29 -11.95
C ALA A 72 17.15 0.11 -11.63
N CYS A 73 16.23 0.22 -10.67
CA CYS A 73 15.71 1.52 -10.22
C CYS A 73 16.81 2.43 -9.65
N ARG A 74 17.79 1.87 -8.91
CA ARG A 74 18.90 2.63 -8.34
C ARG A 74 19.85 3.17 -9.40
N ARG A 75 20.08 2.41 -10.47
CA ARG A 75 20.91 2.84 -11.62
C ARG A 75 20.21 3.83 -12.55
N GLY A 76 18.90 3.97 -12.42
CA GLY A 76 18.05 4.71 -13.33
C GLY A 76 17.60 3.82 -14.47
N ILE A 77 16.28 3.67 -14.59
CA ILE A 77 15.64 2.86 -15.62
C ILE A 77 14.51 3.68 -16.25
N ASP A 78 14.44 3.62 -17.58
CA ASP A 78 13.31 4.13 -18.33
C ASP A 78 12.31 2.98 -18.54
N LEU A 79 11.17 3.07 -17.84
CA LEU A 79 10.13 2.05 -17.83
C LEU A 79 9.27 2.15 -19.10
N PRO A 80 9.10 1.05 -19.86
CA PRO A 80 8.17 1.00 -20.99
C PRO A 80 6.72 1.07 -20.50
N GLU A 81 5.77 1.45 -21.37
CA GLU A 81 4.35 1.59 -21.01
C GLU A 81 3.75 0.27 -20.48
N GLU A 82 4.19 -0.87 -21.02
CA GLU A 82 3.79 -2.21 -20.61
C GLU A 82 4.17 -2.51 -19.15
N ALA A 83 5.19 -1.83 -18.62
CA ALA A 83 5.60 -2.00 -17.23
C ALA A 83 4.58 -1.44 -16.24
N PHE A 84 3.73 -0.48 -16.66
CA PHE A 84 2.72 0.11 -15.78
C PHE A 84 1.80 -0.96 -15.19
N GLY A 85 1.17 -1.76 -16.05
CA GLY A 85 0.25 -2.81 -15.63
C GLY A 85 0.95 -3.85 -14.76
N ALA A 86 2.12 -4.32 -15.19
CA ALA A 86 2.87 -5.34 -14.48
C ALA A 86 3.31 -4.91 -13.06
N LEU A 87 3.78 -3.66 -12.90
CA LEU A 87 4.18 -3.13 -11.59
C LEU A 87 2.98 -2.93 -10.66
N VAL A 88 1.87 -2.38 -11.15
CA VAL A 88 0.66 -2.21 -10.33
C VAL A 88 0.12 -3.57 -9.90
N GLU A 89 0.03 -4.52 -10.82
CA GLU A 89 -0.46 -5.87 -10.54
C GLU A 89 0.43 -6.62 -9.55
N ALA A 90 1.76 -6.57 -9.73
CA ALA A 90 2.71 -7.13 -8.77
C ALA A 90 2.57 -6.51 -7.38
N GLY A 91 2.38 -5.18 -7.30
CA GLY A 91 2.15 -4.47 -6.04
C GLY A 91 0.84 -4.84 -5.34
N VAL A 92 -0.23 -5.11 -6.10
CA VAL A 92 -1.52 -5.57 -5.57
C VAL A 92 -1.42 -7.02 -5.08
N ARG A 93 -0.76 -7.88 -5.84
CA ARG A 93 -0.69 -9.32 -5.54
C ARG A 93 0.41 -9.71 -4.57
N ASP A 94 1.36 -8.80 -4.30
CA ASP A 94 2.43 -9.03 -3.33
C ASP A 94 1.84 -9.50 -1.99
N LEU A 95 2.43 -10.58 -1.48
CA LEU A 95 2.01 -11.19 -0.23
C LEU A 95 2.55 -10.45 0.99
N ASP A 96 3.61 -9.66 0.82
CA ASP A 96 4.21 -8.87 1.89
C ASP A 96 3.80 -7.38 1.77
N PRO A 97 2.98 -6.87 2.71
CA PRO A 97 2.54 -5.47 2.74
C PRO A 97 3.68 -4.44 2.80
N SER A 98 4.84 -4.83 3.29
CA SER A 98 6.00 -3.94 3.46
C SER A 98 6.89 -3.90 2.22
N PHE A 99 6.83 -4.94 1.37
CA PHE A 99 7.66 -5.03 0.16
C PHE A 99 6.93 -4.66 -1.12
N ASN A 100 5.60 -4.59 -1.13
CA ASN A 100 4.85 -4.18 -2.32
C ASN A 100 5.23 -2.77 -2.83
N ARG A 101 5.75 -1.91 -1.94
CA ARG A 101 6.36 -0.61 -2.29
C ARG A 101 7.46 -0.70 -3.34
N GLN A 102 8.16 -1.84 -3.45
CA GLN A 102 9.21 -2.03 -4.47
C GLN A 102 8.66 -2.00 -5.89
N PHE A 103 7.36 -2.25 -6.06
CA PHE A 103 6.67 -2.14 -7.35
C PHE A 103 5.88 -0.83 -7.47
N VAL A 104 5.25 -0.39 -6.39
CA VAL A 104 4.43 0.83 -6.37
C VAL A 104 5.29 2.09 -6.51
N GLU A 105 6.41 2.20 -5.78
CA GLU A 105 7.28 3.37 -5.85
C GLU A 105 7.78 3.62 -7.29
N PRO A 106 8.38 2.65 -8.02
CA PRO A 106 8.82 2.91 -9.39
C PRO A 106 7.66 3.22 -10.34
N ALA A 107 6.49 2.60 -10.17
CA ALA A 107 5.31 2.92 -10.97
C ALA A 107 4.87 4.38 -10.77
N VAL A 108 4.87 4.87 -9.52
CA VAL A 108 4.51 6.26 -9.21
C VAL A 108 5.57 7.24 -9.74
N ASN A 109 6.86 6.90 -9.67
CA ASN A 109 7.92 7.76 -10.20
C ASN A 109 7.86 7.89 -11.73
N ALA A 110 7.57 6.81 -12.46
CA ALA A 110 7.50 6.84 -13.91
C ALA A 110 6.15 7.34 -14.46
N PHE A 111 5.04 6.92 -13.87
CA PHE A 111 3.70 7.10 -14.45
C PHE A 111 2.79 8.06 -13.68
N GLY A 112 3.28 8.62 -12.58
CA GLY A 112 2.58 9.62 -11.78
C GLY A 112 1.58 9.05 -10.77
N HIS A 113 1.28 9.86 -9.75
CA HIS A 113 0.40 9.47 -8.65
C HIS A 113 -1.02 9.15 -9.10
N VAL A 114 -1.63 10.02 -9.91
CA VAL A 114 -3.05 9.93 -10.27
C VAL A 114 -3.32 8.63 -11.03
N ARG A 115 -2.48 8.31 -12.02
CA ARG A 115 -2.66 7.11 -12.85
C ARG A 115 -2.54 5.83 -12.03
N VAL A 116 -1.55 5.74 -11.14
CA VAL A 116 -1.40 4.59 -10.23
C VAL A 116 -2.59 4.50 -9.28
N GLN A 117 -3.00 5.62 -8.68
CA GLN A 117 -4.13 5.66 -7.75
C GLN A 117 -5.45 5.26 -8.43
N ALA A 118 -5.71 5.72 -9.65
CA ALA A 118 -6.89 5.32 -10.42
C ALA A 118 -6.90 3.81 -10.70
N ALA A 119 -5.75 3.20 -11.02
CA ALA A 119 -5.65 1.76 -11.21
C ALA A 119 -5.92 0.98 -9.90
N LEU A 120 -5.37 1.43 -8.78
CA LEU A 120 -5.64 0.83 -7.46
C LEU A 120 -7.12 0.95 -7.05
N LEU A 121 -7.74 2.10 -7.34
CA LEU A 121 -9.18 2.30 -7.16
C LEU A 121 -10.02 1.31 -7.99
N GLY A 122 -9.59 1.02 -9.22
CA GLY A 122 -10.18 -0.04 -10.05
C GLY A 122 -10.18 -1.40 -9.32
N TYR A 123 -9.02 -1.82 -8.82
CA TYR A 123 -8.91 -3.08 -8.05
C TYR A 123 -9.77 -3.10 -6.78
N LEU A 124 -9.90 -1.97 -6.07
CA LEU A 124 -10.78 -1.88 -4.91
C LEU A 124 -12.27 -2.09 -5.30
N ARG A 125 -12.70 -1.52 -6.43
CA ARG A 125 -14.09 -1.59 -6.89
C ARG A 125 -14.47 -2.94 -7.47
N THR A 126 -13.61 -3.52 -8.31
CA THR A 126 -13.98 -4.67 -9.16
C THR A 126 -13.16 -5.93 -8.89
N GLY A 127 -12.08 -5.83 -8.11
CA GLY A 127 -11.21 -6.95 -7.81
C GLY A 127 -11.84 -7.97 -6.87
N THR A 128 -11.19 -9.13 -6.80
CA THR A 128 -11.45 -10.13 -5.76
C THR A 128 -11.00 -9.61 -4.38
N ASP A 129 -11.48 -10.19 -3.27
CA ASP A 129 -11.06 -9.77 -1.92
C ASP A 129 -9.53 -9.74 -1.71
N PRO A 130 -8.74 -10.71 -2.21
CA PRO A 130 -7.29 -10.61 -2.22
C PRO A 130 -6.75 -9.37 -2.93
N GLU A 131 -7.33 -9.01 -4.07
CA GLU A 131 -6.92 -7.86 -4.88
C GLU A 131 -7.37 -6.54 -4.22
N ARG A 132 -8.56 -6.48 -3.63
CA ARG A 132 -9.03 -5.33 -2.85
C ARG A 132 -8.13 -5.04 -1.67
N ALA A 133 -7.80 -6.08 -0.88
CA ALA A 133 -6.85 -5.96 0.23
C ALA A 133 -5.46 -5.56 -0.29
N GLY A 134 -5.05 -6.09 -1.45
CA GLY A 134 -3.80 -5.77 -2.14
C GLY A 134 -3.71 -4.30 -2.52
N ALA A 135 -4.76 -3.79 -3.14
CA ALA A 135 -4.91 -2.40 -3.52
C ALA A 135 -4.86 -1.48 -2.30
N ALA A 136 -5.54 -1.84 -1.20
CA ALA A 136 -5.50 -1.07 0.04
C ALA A 136 -4.08 -0.95 0.63
N ARG A 137 -3.30 -2.04 0.60
CA ARG A 137 -1.88 -2.03 1.01
C ARG A 137 -1.03 -1.16 0.07
N ALA A 138 -1.23 -1.29 -1.24
CA ALA A 138 -0.49 -0.54 -2.25
C ALA A 138 -0.80 0.97 -2.21
N TRP A 139 -2.05 1.32 -1.90
CA TRP A 139 -2.53 2.70 -1.84
C TRP A 139 -1.72 3.57 -0.89
N TYR A 140 -1.36 3.03 0.29
CA TYR A 140 -0.53 3.73 1.27
C TYR A 140 0.78 4.25 0.66
N TRP A 141 1.48 3.39 -0.08
CA TRP A 141 2.74 3.73 -0.73
C TRP A 141 2.56 4.69 -1.91
N SER A 142 1.40 4.64 -2.59
CA SER A 142 1.09 5.51 -3.72
C SER A 142 0.96 6.99 -3.34
N ALA A 143 0.74 7.28 -2.06
CA ALA A 143 0.53 8.64 -1.55
C ALA A 143 1.80 9.29 -0.98
N LEU A 144 2.94 8.57 -0.96
CA LEU A 144 4.20 9.09 -0.42
C LEU A 144 4.98 9.91 -1.45
N PRO A 145 5.83 10.86 -1.02
CA PRO A 145 6.66 11.63 -1.94
C PRO A 145 7.52 10.76 -2.86
N LEU A 146 7.81 11.25 -4.06
CA LEU A 146 8.71 10.60 -5.01
C LEU A 146 10.11 10.43 -4.40
N ARG A 147 10.61 9.19 -4.40
CA ARG A 147 11.92 8.81 -3.82
C ARG A 147 12.91 8.24 -4.84
N GLN A 148 12.52 8.09 -6.09
CA GLN A 148 13.33 7.46 -7.14
C GLN A 148 13.40 8.37 -8.38
N PRO A 149 14.04 9.54 -8.29
CA PRO A 149 14.06 10.54 -9.37
C PRO A 149 14.77 10.07 -10.67
N LEU A 150 15.48 8.95 -10.60
CA LEU A 150 16.14 8.31 -11.74
C LEU A 150 15.24 7.29 -12.46
N VAL A 151 14.09 6.93 -11.88
CA VAL A 151 13.10 6.07 -12.54
C VAL A 151 12.14 6.97 -13.31
N ARG A 152 12.03 6.75 -14.62
CA ARG A 152 11.22 7.57 -15.54
C ARG A 152 10.43 6.65 -16.45
N ALA A 153 9.38 7.18 -17.08
CA ALA A 153 8.76 6.50 -18.20
C ALA A 153 9.57 6.76 -19.48
N GLN A 154 9.61 5.78 -20.39
CA GLN A 154 10.20 5.95 -21.72
C GLN A 154 9.47 7.02 -22.54
N ASP A 155 8.13 7.07 -22.44
CA ASP A 155 7.33 8.19 -22.94
C ASP A 155 7.24 9.27 -21.84
N PRO A 156 7.85 10.46 -22.03
CA PRO A 156 7.79 11.54 -21.04
C PRO A 156 6.37 12.01 -20.76
N ASN A 157 5.43 11.79 -21.68
CA ASN A 157 4.02 12.15 -21.48
C ASN A 157 3.25 11.13 -20.65
N ALA A 158 3.81 9.95 -20.36
CA ALA A 158 3.08 8.89 -19.65
C ALA A 158 2.61 9.31 -18.25
N ALA A 159 3.34 10.22 -17.58
CA ALA A 159 2.96 10.82 -16.31
C ALA A 159 1.99 12.01 -16.45
N VAL A 160 2.01 12.70 -17.60
CA VAL A 160 1.18 13.89 -17.91
C VAL A 160 -0.21 13.49 -18.41
N ARG A 161 -0.42 12.22 -18.78
CA ARG A 161 -1.73 11.69 -19.21
C ARG A 161 -2.85 11.80 -18.16
N ALA A 162 -2.54 12.20 -16.93
CA ALA A 162 -3.51 12.50 -15.89
C ALA A 162 -3.50 14.00 -15.56
N ASP A 163 -4.68 14.60 -15.44
CA ASP A 163 -4.80 16.02 -15.08
C ASP A 163 -4.39 16.20 -13.61
N PRO A 164 -3.53 17.18 -13.25
CA PRO A 164 -3.25 17.50 -11.85
C PRO A 164 -4.50 17.68 -10.97
N ASP A 165 -5.61 18.17 -11.54
CA ASP A 165 -6.90 18.34 -10.85
C ASP A 165 -7.63 17.01 -10.58
N ASP A 166 -7.27 15.93 -11.28
CA ASP A 166 -7.83 14.60 -11.04
C ASP A 166 -7.38 14.00 -9.70
N GLY A 167 -6.24 14.47 -9.15
CA GLY A 167 -5.67 13.91 -7.92
C GLY A 167 -6.61 14.00 -6.70
N PRO A 168 -7.15 15.19 -6.37
CA PRO A 168 -8.19 15.32 -5.36
C PRO A 168 -9.43 14.45 -5.61
N ALA A 169 -9.89 14.35 -6.86
CA ALA A 169 -11.06 13.56 -7.24
C ALA A 169 -10.85 12.06 -6.99
N VAL A 170 -9.73 11.50 -7.47
CA VAL A 170 -9.38 10.08 -7.27
C VAL A 170 -9.25 9.74 -5.78
N ARG A 171 -8.72 10.66 -4.96
CA ARG A 171 -8.65 10.46 -3.50
C ARG A 171 -10.02 10.49 -2.83
N ALA A 172 -10.93 11.35 -3.27
CA ALA A 172 -12.30 11.39 -2.75
C ALA A 172 -13.04 10.09 -3.13
N GLU A 173 -12.93 9.68 -4.39
CA GLU A 173 -13.50 8.41 -4.88
C GLU A 173 -12.94 7.20 -4.14
N TRP A 174 -11.65 7.17 -3.85
CA TRP A 174 -11.04 6.13 -3.02
C TRP A 174 -11.63 6.08 -1.61
N ARG A 175 -11.75 7.23 -0.94
CA ARG A 175 -12.30 7.28 0.43
C ARG A 175 -13.72 6.76 0.47
N GLU A 176 -14.54 7.15 -0.49
CA GLU A 176 -15.92 6.70 -0.61
C GLU A 176 -16.01 5.19 -0.92
N ALA A 177 -15.24 4.71 -1.89
CA ALA A 177 -15.18 3.30 -2.24
C ALA A 177 -14.70 2.44 -1.05
N ALA A 178 -13.62 2.87 -0.39
CA ALA A 178 -13.07 2.17 0.77
C ALA A 178 -14.03 2.17 1.96
N LEU A 179 -14.78 3.26 2.18
CA LEU A 179 -15.79 3.33 3.23
C LEU A 179 -16.93 2.34 2.97
N ARG A 180 -17.45 2.29 1.75
CA ARG A 180 -18.48 1.32 1.36
C ARG A 180 -17.97 -0.11 1.47
N GLU A 181 -16.76 -0.36 0.99
CA GLU A 181 -16.15 -1.69 1.02
C GLU A 181 -15.94 -2.18 2.46
N PHE A 182 -15.47 -1.32 3.36
CA PHE A 182 -15.28 -1.69 4.77
C PHE A 182 -16.59 -2.12 5.44
N VAL A 183 -17.69 -1.45 5.13
CA VAL A 183 -19.02 -1.77 5.68
C VAL A 183 -19.62 -3.01 5.00
N GLY A 184 -19.55 -3.07 3.67
CA GLY A 184 -20.26 -4.08 2.87
C GLY A 184 -19.52 -5.40 2.68
N ASN A 185 -18.21 -5.45 2.89
CA ASN A 185 -17.40 -6.67 2.72
C ASN A 185 -17.04 -7.26 4.08
N GLU A 186 -17.34 -8.54 4.29
CA GLU A 186 -17.06 -9.28 5.53
C GLU A 186 -15.67 -9.92 5.58
N ASP A 187 -14.92 -9.93 4.47
CA ASP A 187 -13.57 -10.47 4.42
C ASP A 187 -12.64 -9.73 5.40
N LEU A 188 -12.00 -10.52 6.25
CA LEU A 188 -11.16 -10.02 7.33
C LEU A 188 -9.90 -9.31 6.80
N ASP A 189 -9.28 -9.80 5.72
CA ASP A 189 -8.05 -9.19 5.17
C ASP A 189 -8.38 -7.84 4.52
N VAL A 190 -9.50 -7.76 3.79
CA VAL A 190 -10.02 -6.51 3.22
C VAL A 190 -10.24 -5.47 4.31
N ARG A 191 -11.01 -5.80 5.36
CA ARG A 191 -11.28 -4.88 6.47
C ARG A 191 -10.01 -4.42 7.19
N ARG A 192 -9.09 -5.35 7.47
CA ARG A 192 -7.80 -5.03 8.12
C ARG A 192 -6.91 -4.13 7.28
N CYS A 193 -6.95 -4.26 5.95
CA CYS A 193 -6.09 -3.47 5.06
C CYS A 193 -6.68 -2.09 4.74
N ILE A 194 -8.01 -1.96 4.69
CA ILE A 194 -8.68 -0.68 4.43
C ILE A 194 -8.62 0.23 5.66
N LEU A 195 -8.97 -0.31 6.83
CA LEU A 195 -9.18 0.46 8.05
C LEU A 195 -8.04 1.44 8.39
N PRO A 196 -6.74 1.08 8.29
CA PRO A 196 -5.65 1.97 8.66
C PRO A 196 -5.59 3.29 7.88
N GLY A 197 -6.05 3.28 6.62
CA GLY A 197 -6.06 4.44 5.72
C GLY A 197 -7.44 5.09 5.56
N LEU A 198 -8.47 4.55 6.22
CA LEU A 198 -9.85 5.03 6.13
C LEU A 198 -10.11 6.09 7.21
N PRO A 199 -10.37 7.35 6.87
CA PRO A 199 -10.82 8.33 7.86
C PRO A 199 -12.17 7.90 8.46
N LEU A 200 -12.32 7.90 9.78
CA LEU A 200 -13.59 7.56 10.45
C LEU A 200 -14.19 8.78 11.14
N ARG A 201 -14.19 9.91 10.41
CA ARG A 201 -14.73 11.18 10.87
C ARG A 201 -15.57 11.82 9.78
N LYS A 202 -16.75 12.33 10.14
CA LYS A 202 -17.73 12.93 9.21
C LYS A 202 -17.16 14.10 8.41
N SER A 203 -16.24 14.89 8.99
CA SER A 203 -15.59 16.02 8.31
C SER A 203 -14.72 15.63 7.10
N ALA A 204 -14.37 14.35 6.95
CA ALA A 204 -13.61 13.85 5.79
C ALA A 204 -14.50 13.48 4.59
N TYR A 205 -15.83 13.55 4.74
CA TYR A 205 -16.82 13.08 3.78
C TYR A 205 -17.95 14.09 3.57
N PRO A 206 -18.58 14.08 2.38
CA PRO A 206 -19.80 14.85 2.16
C PRO A 206 -20.97 14.31 3.03
N PRO A 207 -21.98 15.17 3.34
CA PRO A 207 -23.06 14.84 4.28
C PRO A 207 -23.80 13.53 4.02
N GLU A 208 -24.01 13.20 2.74
CA GLU A 208 -24.70 11.98 2.30
C GLU A 208 -23.99 10.67 2.70
N LEU A 209 -22.71 10.72 3.10
CA LEU A 209 -21.96 9.56 3.58
C LEU A 209 -21.83 9.50 5.11
N HIS A 210 -22.37 10.48 5.84
CA HIS A 210 -22.19 10.55 7.31
C HIS A 210 -22.80 9.36 8.04
N ASP A 211 -23.94 8.85 7.59
CA ASP A 211 -24.56 7.65 8.16
C ASP A 211 -23.72 6.40 7.89
N LEU A 212 -23.04 6.35 6.75
CA LEU A 212 -22.13 5.26 6.42
C LEU A 212 -20.85 5.29 7.27
N VAL A 213 -20.37 6.48 7.63
CA VAL A 213 -19.28 6.65 8.60
C VAL A 213 -19.69 6.09 9.98
N ASP A 214 -20.91 6.41 10.44
CA ASP A 214 -21.42 5.88 11.71
C ASP A 214 -21.53 4.35 11.68
N ALA A 215 -22.01 3.79 10.55
CA ALA A 215 -22.08 2.35 10.33
C ALA A 215 -20.68 1.70 10.34
N ALA A 216 -19.68 2.32 9.72
CA ALA A 216 -18.30 1.84 9.73
C ALA A 216 -17.73 1.80 11.16
N VAL A 217 -17.93 2.86 11.95
CA VAL A 217 -17.49 2.92 13.35
C VAL A 217 -18.17 1.83 14.19
N ALA A 218 -19.49 1.66 14.05
CA ALA A 218 -20.24 0.62 14.75
C ALA A 218 -19.76 -0.80 14.38
N THR A 219 -19.53 -1.04 13.08
CA THR A 219 -19.00 -2.30 12.55
C THR A 219 -17.63 -2.61 13.13
N ALA A 220 -16.73 -1.61 13.16
CA ALA A 220 -15.38 -1.80 13.68
C ALA A 220 -15.36 -2.07 15.20
N ARG A 221 -16.18 -1.34 15.99
CA ARG A 221 -16.25 -1.50 17.45
C ARG A 221 -16.83 -2.83 17.90
N SER A 222 -17.80 -3.35 17.15
CA SER A 222 -18.44 -4.65 17.41
C SER A 222 -17.71 -5.84 16.77
N HIS A 223 -16.64 -5.59 16.01
CA HIS A 223 -15.96 -6.63 15.25
C HIS A 223 -15.34 -7.72 16.15
N PRO A 224 -15.43 -9.02 15.80
CA PRO A 224 -14.81 -10.09 16.59
C PRO A 224 -13.27 -9.99 16.64
N ASP A 225 -12.68 -9.41 15.60
CA ASP A 225 -11.23 -9.18 15.50
C ASP A 225 -10.74 -8.07 16.45
N SER A 226 -9.77 -8.39 17.31
CA SER A 226 -9.21 -7.44 18.27
C SER A 226 -8.41 -6.31 17.62
N TYR A 227 -7.74 -6.57 16.50
CA TYR A 227 -6.99 -5.55 15.78
C TYR A 227 -7.92 -4.46 15.23
N ILE A 228 -9.02 -4.84 14.58
CA ILE A 228 -10.02 -3.89 14.06
C ILE A 228 -10.61 -3.05 15.20
N ARG A 229 -11.02 -3.67 16.31
CA ARG A 229 -11.55 -2.95 17.49
C ARG A 229 -10.54 -1.98 18.10
N HIS A 230 -9.28 -2.37 18.17
CA HIS A 230 -8.25 -1.48 18.69
C HIS A 230 -7.98 -0.32 17.73
N ARG A 231 -7.91 -0.59 16.41
CA ARG A 231 -7.54 0.40 15.39
C ARG A 231 -8.58 1.52 15.26
N VAL A 232 -9.88 1.21 15.35
CA VAL A 232 -10.95 2.23 15.27
C VAL A 232 -10.84 3.29 16.37
N GLU A 233 -10.45 2.92 17.60
CA GLU A 233 -10.35 3.89 18.70
C GLU A 233 -9.23 4.92 18.48
N HIS A 234 -8.14 4.53 17.80
CA HIS A 234 -7.09 5.49 17.39
C HIS A 234 -7.58 6.49 16.33
N GLN A 235 -8.67 6.22 15.63
CA GLN A 235 -9.13 7.03 14.51
C GLN A 235 -10.34 7.92 14.85
N VAL A 236 -11.03 7.62 15.95
CA VAL A 236 -12.22 8.35 16.43
C VAL A 236 -11.88 9.30 17.58
N CYS A 237 -10.73 9.13 18.24
CA CYS A 237 -10.28 10.00 19.33
C CYS A 237 -9.58 11.31 18.87
N ASP A 238 -9.31 11.48 17.57
CA ASP A 238 -8.71 12.68 16.94
C ASP A 238 -9.72 13.44 16.06
#